data_AF-A0A9E5L0T3-F1
#
_entry.id   AF-A0A9E5L0T3-F1
#
_cell.length_a   1.000
_cell.length_b   1.000
_cell.length_c   1.000
_cell.angle_alpha   90.00
_cell.angle_beta   90.00
_cell.angle_gamma   90.00
#
_symmetry.space_group_name_H-M   'P 1'
#
loop_
_entity.id
_entity.type
_entity.pdbx_description
1 polymer ?
#
loop_
_entity_poly.entity_id
_entity_poly.type
_entity_poly.pdbx_seq_one_letter_code
_entity_poly.pdbx_strand_id
1 'polypeptide(L)'
;MDHSRVTASKWMYRTIPQGSTILTEYWDDPLPLMVQDPRTRNYIGREVHIFDPDTKEKWQVINEQLNTADYYIMSSNRGWGSIPTTPERYPIASQFYKKMLQGKGNFTLEKEFTSYPSLRYLGIPLDFPDQWAEEAFTVYDHPLVKIFKRND
;
A
#
# COMPACT_ATOMS: atom_id res chain seq x y z
N MET A 1 5.68 -18.62 7.02
CA MET A 1 5.55 -17.72 5.85
C MET A 1 6.18 -16.41 6.24
N ASP A 2 6.94 -15.78 5.35
CA ASP A 2 7.44 -14.42 5.59
C ASP A 2 6.25 -13.46 5.64
N HIS A 3 6.31 -12.48 6.55
CA HIS A 3 5.33 -11.40 6.66
C HIS A 3 5.12 -10.71 5.30
N SER A 4 3.89 -10.32 4.96
CA SER A 4 3.54 -9.79 3.63
C SER A 4 4.41 -8.61 3.19
N ARG A 5 4.73 -7.69 4.12
CA ARG A 5 5.66 -6.56 3.89
C ARG A 5 7.09 -6.99 3.53
N VAL A 6 7.60 -8.06 4.13
CA VAL A 6 8.93 -8.62 3.79
C VAL A 6 8.91 -9.19 2.38
N THR A 7 7.86 -9.96 2.06
CA THR A 7 7.69 -10.54 0.72
C THR A 7 7.54 -9.45 -0.34
N ALA A 8 6.75 -8.42 -0.07
CA ALA A 8 6.59 -7.26 -0.93
C ALA A 8 7.93 -6.53 -1.15
N SER A 9 8.71 -6.29 -0.08
CA SER A 9 10.01 -5.62 -0.17
C SER A 9 11.01 -6.40 -1.05
N LYS A 10 11.08 -7.72 -0.89
CA LYS A 10 11.90 -8.59 -1.75
C LYS A 10 11.45 -8.51 -3.22
N TRP A 11 10.14 -8.46 -3.48
CA TRP A 11 9.62 -8.29 -4.83
C TRP A 11 9.97 -6.91 -5.40
N MET A 12 9.84 -5.84 -4.62
CA MET A 12 10.21 -4.49 -5.04
C MET A 12 11.67 -4.43 -5.48
N TYR A 13 12.61 -4.93 -4.65
CA TYR A 13 14.04 -5.00 -5.00
C TYR A 13 14.37 -5.79 -6.27
N ARG A 14 13.52 -6.74 -6.66
CA ARG A 14 13.71 -7.51 -7.90
C ARG A 14 13.14 -6.79 -9.12
N THR A 15 12.02 -6.09 -8.94
CA THR A 15 11.16 -5.66 -10.05
C THR A 15 11.21 -4.16 -10.29
N ILE A 16 11.10 -3.33 -9.24
CA ILE A 16 10.99 -1.87 -9.37
C ILE A 16 12.35 -1.27 -9.76
N PRO A 17 12.46 -0.51 -10.86
CA PRO A 17 13.72 0.07 -11.31
C PRO A 17 14.44 0.92 -10.24
N GLN A 18 15.77 0.90 -10.28
CA GLN A 18 16.60 1.79 -9.46
C GLN A 18 16.22 3.25 -9.73
N GLY A 19 16.10 4.05 -8.67
CA GLY A 19 15.81 5.48 -8.78
C GLY A 19 14.33 5.81 -9.03
N SER A 20 13.43 4.82 -9.08
CA SER A 20 11.99 5.08 -9.13
C SER A 20 11.51 5.90 -7.94
N THR A 21 10.56 6.80 -8.19
CA THR A 21 9.88 7.58 -7.16
C THR A 21 8.71 6.76 -6.60
N ILE A 22 8.72 6.54 -5.29
CA ILE A 22 7.75 5.69 -4.58
C ILE A 22 7.00 6.54 -3.56
N LEU A 23 5.66 6.52 -3.66
CA LEU A 23 4.78 7.09 -2.65
C LEU A 23 4.40 6.04 -1.62
N THR A 24 4.51 6.39 -0.34
CA THR A 24 4.01 5.62 0.80
C THR A 24 3.07 6.50 1.61
N GLU A 25 2.19 5.91 2.42
CA GLU A 25 1.25 6.68 3.24
C GLU A 25 1.88 7.02 4.60
N TYR A 26 1.93 8.32 4.93
CA TYR A 26 2.30 8.76 6.28
C TYR A 26 1.33 8.15 7.30
N TRP A 27 1.85 7.62 8.41
CA TRP A 27 1.18 6.74 9.39
C TRP A 27 1.07 5.25 9.05
N ASP A 28 1.48 4.80 7.87
CA ASP A 28 1.67 3.38 7.56
C ASP A 28 3.18 3.02 7.54
N ASP A 29 3.52 1.75 7.32
CA ASP A 29 4.90 1.26 7.25
C ASP A 29 5.49 1.48 5.85
N PRO A 30 6.46 2.40 5.66
CA PRO A 30 7.03 2.65 4.35
C PRO A 30 7.74 1.40 3.79
N LEU A 31 7.51 1.12 2.52
CA LEU A 31 8.14 0.02 1.79
C LEU A 31 9.05 0.55 0.66
N PRO A 32 10.13 -0.17 0.35
CA PRO A 32 10.52 -1.47 0.90
C PRO A 32 11.17 -1.39 2.28
N LEU A 33 11.00 -2.43 3.09
CA LEU A 33 11.78 -2.67 4.29
C LEU A 33 13.22 -3.04 3.92
N MET A 34 14.17 -2.62 4.77
CA MET A 34 15.55 -3.10 4.69
C MET A 34 15.59 -4.59 5.07
N VAL A 35 15.62 -5.44 4.05
CA VAL A 35 15.75 -6.89 4.19
C VAL A 35 17.05 -7.34 3.55
N GLN A 36 17.62 -8.46 4.02
CA GLN A 36 18.81 -9.05 3.42
C GLN A 36 18.45 -9.61 2.01
N ASP A 37 18.58 -8.76 0.99
CA ASP A 37 18.52 -9.14 -0.42
C ASP A 37 19.74 -8.51 -1.13
N PRO A 38 20.57 -9.31 -1.84
CA PRO A 38 21.75 -8.79 -2.54
C PRO A 38 21.41 -7.83 -3.69
N ARG A 39 20.12 -7.69 -4.04
CA ARG A 39 19.61 -6.77 -5.07
C ARG A 39 18.94 -5.55 -4.46
N THR A 40 19.31 -5.14 -3.25
CA THR A 40 18.84 -3.89 -2.67
C THR A 40 19.01 -2.74 -3.67
N ARG A 41 17.94 -1.95 -3.81
CA ARG A 41 17.84 -0.80 -4.73
C ARG A 41 17.53 0.45 -3.91
N ASN A 42 18.04 1.57 -4.39
CA ASN A 42 17.72 2.91 -3.90
C ASN A 42 16.53 3.46 -4.66
N TYR A 43 15.58 4.01 -3.90
CA TYR A 43 14.37 4.63 -4.42
C TYR A 43 14.26 6.05 -3.87
N ILE A 44 13.51 6.89 -4.57
CA ILE A 44 13.15 8.22 -4.07
C ILE A 44 11.83 8.08 -3.32
N GLY A 45 11.91 7.91 -2.00
CA GLY A 45 10.73 7.79 -1.13
C GLY A 45 10.08 9.15 -0.87
N ARG A 46 8.75 9.21 -0.96
CA ARG A 46 7.94 10.37 -0.54
C ARG A 46 6.72 9.88 0.21
N GLU A 47 6.38 10.57 1.30
CA GLU A 47 5.20 10.25 2.08
C GLU A 47 4.01 11.13 1.67
N VAL A 48 2.86 10.48 1.53
CA VAL A 48 1.57 11.10 1.26
C VAL A 48 0.85 11.24 2.60
N HIS A 49 0.54 12.49 2.97
CA HIS A 49 -0.13 12.82 4.22
C HIS A 49 -1.65 12.61 4.11
N ILE A 50 -2.07 11.38 3.83
CA ILE A 50 -3.46 11.08 3.46
C ILE A 50 -4.46 11.28 4.62
N PHE A 51 -3.99 11.17 5.87
CA PHE A 51 -4.80 11.34 7.09
C PHE A 51 -4.99 12.80 7.53
N ASP A 52 -4.26 13.76 6.94
CA ASP A 52 -4.47 15.17 7.24
C ASP A 52 -5.88 15.61 6.78
N PRO A 53 -6.49 16.67 7.36
CA PRO A 53 -7.79 17.16 6.92
C PRO A 53 -7.84 17.45 5.42
N ASP A 54 -8.97 17.16 4.77
CA ASP A 54 -9.13 17.44 3.34
C ASP A 54 -9.24 18.94 3.08
N THR A 55 -8.12 19.53 2.68
CA THR A 55 -7.99 20.93 2.24
C THR A 55 -7.52 21.00 0.79
N LYS A 56 -7.74 22.14 0.14
CA LYS A 56 -7.26 22.35 -1.24
C LYS A 56 -5.74 22.26 -1.31
N GLU A 57 -5.07 22.81 -0.31
CA GLU A 57 -3.61 22.89 -0.20
C GLU A 57 -2.99 21.49 -0.07
N LYS A 58 -3.57 20.63 0.79
CA LYS A 58 -3.19 19.21 0.90
C LYS A 58 -3.27 18.52 -0.46
N TRP A 59 -4.40 18.66 -1.15
CA TRP A 59 -4.63 17.98 -2.42
C TRP A 59 -3.80 18.54 -3.57
N GLN A 60 -3.37 19.80 -3.53
CA GLN A 60 -2.38 20.32 -4.46
C GLN A 60 -1.05 19.55 -4.32
N VAL A 61 -0.55 19.42 -3.10
CA VAL A 61 0.70 18.69 -2.82
C VAL A 61 0.57 17.21 -3.19
N ILE A 62 -0.53 16.55 -2.79
CA ILE A 62 -0.76 15.14 -3.12
C ILE A 62 -0.85 14.93 -4.64
N ASN A 63 -1.54 15.81 -5.37
CA ASN A 63 -1.64 15.69 -6.82
C ASN A 63 -0.29 15.88 -7.52
N GLU A 64 0.57 16.79 -7.03
CA GLU A 64 1.94 16.95 -7.53
C GLU A 64 2.79 15.68 -7.30
N GLN A 65 2.67 15.08 -6.11
CA GLN A 65 3.30 13.80 -5.80
C GLN A 65 2.79 12.69 -6.73
N LEU A 66 1.47 12.55 -6.88
CA LEU A 66 0.84 11.54 -7.74
C LEU A 66 1.25 11.69 -9.21
N ASN A 67 1.46 12.91 -9.68
CA ASN A 67 1.87 13.18 -11.07
C ASN A 67 3.34 12.85 -11.34
N THR A 68 4.19 12.86 -10.32
CA THR A 68 5.64 12.65 -10.46
C THR A 68 6.10 11.26 -10.06
N ALA A 69 5.32 10.54 -9.26
CA ALA A 69 5.66 9.21 -8.78
C ALA A 69 5.48 8.10 -9.82
N ASP A 70 6.34 7.08 -9.73
CA ASP A 70 6.26 5.87 -10.57
C ASP A 70 5.42 4.78 -9.91
N TYR A 71 5.40 4.74 -8.57
CA TYR A 71 4.66 3.76 -7.78
C TYR A 71 3.95 4.41 -6.59
N TYR A 72 2.79 3.86 -6.23
CA TYR A 72 2.07 4.15 -4.99
C TYR A 72 1.90 2.86 -4.19
N ILE A 73 2.33 2.85 -2.92
CA ILE A 73 2.34 1.66 -2.08
C ILE A 73 1.39 1.87 -0.90
N MET A 74 0.40 0.98 -0.78
CA MET A 74 -0.41 0.82 0.42
C MET A 74 0.13 -0.41 1.14
N SER A 75 0.82 -0.22 2.25
CA SER A 75 1.47 -1.30 3.01
C SER A 75 0.54 -2.02 3.98
N SER A 76 -0.69 -1.53 4.15
CA SER A 76 -1.76 -2.16 4.90
C SER A 76 -3.14 -1.62 4.47
N ASN A 77 -4.19 -1.99 5.20
CA ASN A 77 -5.53 -1.42 5.08
C ASN A 77 -5.76 -0.16 5.92
N ARG A 78 -4.73 0.39 6.60
CA ARG A 78 -4.90 1.54 7.50
C ARG A 78 -5.57 2.73 6.81
N GLY A 79 -5.07 3.14 5.65
CA GLY A 79 -5.62 4.26 4.89
C GLY A 79 -6.97 3.92 4.24
N TRP A 80 -6.94 3.00 3.27
CA TRP A 80 -8.11 2.68 2.44
C TRP A 80 -9.25 1.94 3.19
N GLY A 81 -8.96 1.35 4.35
CA GLY A 81 -9.96 0.69 5.19
C GLY A 81 -10.66 1.64 6.16
N SER A 82 -9.99 2.68 6.64
CA SER A 82 -10.55 3.61 7.64
C SER A 82 -11.13 4.89 7.04
N ILE A 83 -10.41 5.55 6.13
CA ILE A 83 -10.80 6.88 5.61
C ILE A 83 -12.17 6.86 4.91
N PRO A 84 -12.48 5.89 4.02
CA PRO A 84 -13.78 5.85 3.34
C PRO A 84 -14.99 5.65 4.26
N THR A 85 -14.79 5.27 5.53
CA THR A 85 -15.87 5.09 6.52
C THR A 85 -16.37 6.41 7.11
N THR A 86 -15.63 7.50 6.93
CA THR A 86 -15.98 8.86 7.42
C THR A 86 -15.93 9.90 6.28
N PRO A 87 -16.72 9.72 5.20
CA PRO A 87 -16.66 10.56 4.00
C PRO A 87 -17.05 12.03 4.26
N GLU A 88 -17.80 12.31 5.33
CA GLU A 88 -18.10 13.67 5.78
C GLU A 88 -16.86 14.44 6.24
N ARG A 89 -15.86 13.72 6.79
CA ARG A 89 -14.58 14.29 7.23
C ARG A 89 -13.52 14.27 6.14
N TYR A 90 -13.54 13.24 5.29
CA TYR A 90 -12.54 13.03 4.23
C TYR A 90 -13.19 12.79 2.85
N PRO A 91 -13.95 13.76 2.31
CA PRO A 91 -14.73 13.56 1.08
C PRO A 91 -13.84 13.31 -0.16
N ILE A 92 -12.68 13.95 -0.24
CA ILE A 92 -11.78 13.83 -1.39
C ILE A 92 -10.93 12.57 -1.25
N ALA A 93 -10.39 12.29 -0.05
CA ALA A 93 -9.60 11.07 0.18
C ALA A 93 -10.43 9.79 -0.03
N SER A 94 -11.70 9.81 0.41
CA SER A 94 -12.62 8.70 0.18
C SER A 94 -12.84 8.44 -1.31
N GLN A 95 -13.00 9.50 -2.11
CA GLN A 95 -13.13 9.38 -3.57
C GLN A 95 -11.82 8.94 -4.23
N PHE A 96 -10.68 9.40 -3.73
CA PHE A 96 -9.36 8.98 -4.19
C PHE A 96 -9.20 7.47 -4.03
N TYR A 97 -9.41 6.92 -2.83
CA TYR A 97 -9.33 5.47 -2.62
C TYR A 97 -10.32 4.68 -3.47
N LYS A 98 -11.57 5.15 -3.58
CA LYS A 98 -12.57 4.51 -4.43
C LYS A 98 -12.10 4.43 -5.89
N LYS A 99 -11.54 5.52 -6.43
CA LYS A 99 -11.01 5.54 -7.80
C LYS A 99 -9.80 4.62 -7.93
N MET A 100 -8.84 4.74 -7.04
CA MET A 100 -7.61 3.95 -7.01
C MET A 100 -7.88 2.44 -7.00
N LEU A 101 -8.75 1.98 -6.10
CA LEU A 101 -9.12 0.57 -5.97
C LEU A 101 -9.99 0.04 -7.13
N GLN A 102 -10.67 0.93 -7.85
CA GLN A 102 -11.40 0.59 -9.07
C GLN A 102 -10.50 0.57 -10.33
N GLY A 103 -9.18 0.79 -10.17
CA GLY A 103 -8.26 0.95 -11.31
C GLY A 103 -8.57 2.19 -12.14
N LYS A 104 -9.22 3.20 -11.54
CA LYS A 104 -9.53 4.47 -12.18
C LYS A 104 -8.53 5.52 -11.69
N GLY A 105 -7.77 6.11 -12.61
CA GLY A 105 -6.79 7.15 -12.28
C GLY A 105 -5.48 6.92 -13.02
N ASN A 106 -4.40 7.47 -12.46
CA ASN A 106 -3.06 7.46 -13.07
C ASN A 106 -2.26 6.19 -12.74
N PHE A 107 -2.85 5.25 -11.99
CA PHE A 107 -2.16 4.08 -11.49
C PHE A 107 -3.04 2.83 -11.64
N THR A 108 -2.39 1.69 -11.85
CA THR A 108 -3.01 0.37 -11.91
C THR A 108 -2.37 -0.56 -10.88
N LEU A 109 -3.17 -1.46 -10.29
CA LEU A 109 -2.66 -2.46 -9.35
C LEU A 109 -1.71 -3.42 -10.08
N GLU A 110 -0.44 -3.40 -9.69
CA GLU A 110 0.62 -4.25 -10.25
C GLU A 110 0.77 -5.53 -9.44
N LYS A 111 0.71 -5.42 -8.11
CA LYS A 111 0.92 -6.56 -7.22
C LYS A 111 0.20 -6.43 -5.90
N GLU A 112 -0.24 -7.56 -5.36
CA GLU A 112 -0.85 -7.69 -4.04
C GLU A 112 -0.14 -8.79 -3.25
N PHE A 113 0.08 -8.54 -1.95
CA PHE A 113 0.63 -9.51 -1.01
C PHE A 113 -0.22 -9.55 0.24
N THR A 114 -0.58 -10.77 0.64
CA THR A 114 -1.28 -11.05 1.89
C THR A 114 -0.68 -12.29 2.53
N SER A 115 -0.72 -12.36 3.85
CA SER A 115 -0.41 -13.55 4.62
C SER A 115 -1.68 -13.95 5.35
N TYR A 116 -2.45 -14.93 4.83
CA TYR A 116 -3.56 -15.50 5.59
C TYR A 116 -3.03 -16.51 6.61
N PRO A 117 -3.72 -16.68 7.76
CA PRO A 117 -3.61 -17.89 8.54
C PRO A 117 -3.86 -19.09 7.62
N SER A 118 -2.89 -20.00 7.52
CA SER A 118 -3.04 -21.20 6.70
C SER A 118 -2.62 -22.44 7.50
N LEU A 119 -3.41 -23.52 7.37
CA LEU A 119 -3.06 -24.84 7.91
C LEU A 119 -2.13 -25.61 6.96
N ARG A 120 -1.46 -24.90 6.04
CA ARG A 120 -0.56 -25.50 5.05
C ARG A 120 0.62 -26.21 5.70
N TYR A 121 1.06 -25.78 6.88
CA TYR A 121 2.08 -26.48 7.69
C TYR A 121 1.61 -27.90 8.11
N LEU A 122 0.31 -28.15 8.19
CA LEU A 122 -0.31 -29.45 8.48
C LEU A 122 -0.73 -30.21 7.20
N GLY A 123 -0.34 -29.74 6.00
CA GLY A 123 -0.70 -30.37 4.73
C GLY A 123 -2.15 -30.11 4.25
N ILE A 124 -2.88 -29.19 4.90
CA ILE A 124 -4.25 -28.85 4.55
C ILE A 124 -4.24 -27.58 3.69
N PRO A 125 -4.73 -27.59 2.44
CA PRO A 125 -4.76 -26.43 1.55
C PRO A 125 -5.96 -25.52 1.87
N LEU A 126 -6.07 -25.07 3.12
CA LEU A 126 -7.11 -24.16 3.59
C LEU A 126 -6.47 -22.85 4.05
N ASP A 127 -6.86 -21.74 3.44
CA ASP A 127 -6.53 -20.38 3.85
C ASP A 127 -7.78 -19.76 4.50
N PHE A 128 -7.64 -19.12 5.66
CA PHE A 128 -8.75 -18.42 6.31
C PHE A 128 -8.69 -16.93 5.96
N PRO A 129 -9.53 -16.43 5.02
CA PRO A 129 -9.62 -15.01 4.77
C PRO A 129 -10.17 -14.32 6.02
N ASP A 130 -9.35 -13.51 6.67
CA ASP A 130 -9.67 -12.79 7.90
C ASP A 130 -9.73 -11.28 7.69
N GLN A 131 -9.99 -10.86 6.43
CA GLN A 131 -10.18 -9.45 6.05
C GLN A 131 -11.36 -8.76 6.78
N TRP A 132 -12.14 -9.52 7.55
CA TRP A 132 -13.25 -9.07 8.40
C TRP A 132 -12.88 -8.93 9.89
N ALA A 133 -11.63 -9.21 10.28
CA ALA A 133 -11.16 -9.11 11.66
C ALA A 133 -10.77 -7.67 12.05
N GLU A 134 -10.82 -7.37 13.36
CA GLU A 134 -10.51 -6.06 13.96
C GLU A 134 -9.21 -5.42 13.40
N GLU A 135 -9.12 -4.09 13.42
CA GLU A 135 -7.98 -3.29 12.90
C GLU A 135 -6.61 -3.81 13.37
N ALA A 136 -6.51 -4.36 14.58
CA ALA A 136 -5.29 -4.97 15.10
C ALA A 136 -4.78 -6.16 14.25
N PHE A 137 -5.69 -7.00 13.74
CA PHE A 137 -5.34 -8.19 12.96
C PHE A 137 -5.00 -7.86 11.50
N THR A 138 -5.69 -6.88 10.90
CA THR A 138 -5.51 -6.54 9.48
C THR A 138 -4.38 -5.54 9.22
N VAL A 139 -4.02 -4.70 10.20
CA VAL A 139 -2.91 -3.74 10.07
C VAL A 139 -1.58 -4.33 10.55
N TYR A 140 -1.57 -5.10 11.65
CA TYR A 140 -0.33 -5.55 12.26
C TYR A 140 -0.01 -7.03 11.99
N ASP A 141 -0.99 -7.94 12.11
CA ASP A 141 -0.72 -9.37 11.96
C ASP A 141 -0.77 -9.85 10.50
N HIS A 142 -1.71 -9.34 9.69
CA HIS A 142 -1.93 -9.75 8.30
C HIS A 142 -2.12 -8.57 7.33
N PRO A 143 -1.12 -7.68 7.18
CA PRO A 143 -1.27 -6.53 6.30
C PRO A 143 -1.44 -6.92 4.84
N LEU A 144 -2.47 -6.36 4.21
CA LEU A 144 -2.67 -6.42 2.76
C LEU A 144 -1.83 -5.34 2.09
N VAL A 145 -0.70 -5.74 1.51
CA VAL A 145 0.14 -4.82 0.74
C VAL A 145 -0.36 -4.76 -0.70
N LYS A 146 -0.69 -3.56 -1.18
CA LYS A 146 -1.02 -3.27 -2.58
C LYS A 146 0.04 -2.35 -3.19
N ILE A 147 0.61 -2.77 -4.29
CA ILE A 147 1.58 -2.01 -5.07
C ILE A 147 0.93 -1.59 -6.37
N PHE A 148 0.84 -0.29 -6.58
CA PHE A 148 0.30 0.30 -7.80
C PHE A 148 1.42 0.92 -8.62
N LYS A 149 1.39 0.70 -9.93
CA LYS A 149 2.32 1.27 -10.90
C LYS A 149 1.63 2.38 -11.70
N ARG A 150 2.33 3.48 -11.97
CA ARG A 150 1.83 4.55 -12.85
C ARG A 150 1.51 3.97 -14.23
N ASN A 151 0.38 4.38 -14.79
CA ASN A 151 -0.01 4.05 -16.16
C ASN A 151 0.95 4.74 -17.14
N ASP A 152 1.28 4.05 -18.23
CA ASP A 152 2.10 4.61 -19.32
C ASP A 152 1.33 5.69 -20.11
#